data_AF-A0A382LMM7-F1
#
_entry.id   AF-A0A382LMM7-F1
#
_cell.length_a   1.000
_cell.length_b   1.000
_cell.length_c   1.000
_cell.angle_alpha   90.00
_cell.angle_beta   90.00
_cell.angle_gamma   90.00
#
_symmetry.space_group_name_H-M   'P 1'
#
loop_
_entity.id
_entity.type
_entity.pdbx_description
1 polymer ?
#
loop_
_entity_poly.entity_id
_entity_poly.type
_entity_poly.pdbx_seq_one_letter_code
_entity_poly.pdbx_strand_id
1 'polypeptide(L)'
;MKSKLINYWCKSLLMLFILSVAISCTTDQSQEAEKPNILYIMIDDLGWMDLRYQGNTDYYTPNIDRLAKQGMIFTDAYAAAPVCSPTRAAAMTGLSPARLQITNHIPDRWQFYNDKEMGPGRSVNQLDPKYNTIAERLKSKGYATGFIGKWHLSGPDGNAIPAEYMPTNHGFDINI
;
A
#
# COMPACT_ATOMS: atom_id res chain seq x y z
N MET A 1 42.79 -29.26 54.49
CA MET A 1 42.43 -29.83 53.17
C MET A 1 40.97 -29.63 52.78
N LYS A 2 39.99 -29.80 53.68
CA LYS A 2 38.54 -29.71 53.35
C LYS A 2 38.06 -28.33 52.83
N SER A 3 38.62 -27.21 53.30
CA SER A 3 38.20 -25.86 52.89
C SER A 3 38.60 -25.47 51.46
N LYS A 4 39.75 -25.96 50.97
CA LYS A 4 40.19 -25.72 49.58
C LYS A 4 39.27 -26.43 48.59
N LEU A 5 38.87 -27.66 48.88
CA LEU A 5 37.91 -28.42 48.08
C LEU A 5 36.58 -27.66 47.96
N ILE A 6 35.98 -27.23 49.08
CA ILE A 6 34.71 -26.48 49.08
C ILE A 6 34.78 -25.22 48.21
N ASN A 7 35.89 -24.49 48.22
CA ASN A 7 36.08 -23.32 47.36
C ASN A 7 36.16 -23.65 45.86
N TYR A 8 36.71 -24.81 45.49
CA TYR A 8 36.70 -25.26 44.09
C TYR A 8 35.29 -25.64 43.63
N TRP A 9 34.51 -26.33 44.48
CA TRP A 9 33.11 -26.66 44.18
C TRP A 9 32.23 -25.41 44.03
N CYS A 10 32.37 -24.42 44.91
CA CYS A 10 31.64 -23.15 44.79
C CYS A 10 32.02 -22.37 43.52
N LYS A 11 33.30 -22.33 43.15
CA LYS A 11 33.75 -21.65 41.92
C LYS A 11 33.25 -22.36 40.66
N SER A 12 33.28 -23.70 40.63
CA SER A 12 32.76 -24.49 39.51
C SER A 12 31.24 -24.35 39.37
N LEU A 13 30.49 -24.34 40.48
CA LEU A 13 29.04 -24.11 40.47
C LEU A 13 28.68 -22.69 40.00
N LEU A 14 29.42 -21.68 40.45
CA LEU A 14 29.22 -20.30 39.99
C LEU A 14 29.54 -20.15 38.50
N MET A 15 30.60 -20.80 38.01
CA MET A 15 30.98 -20.77 36.60
C MET A 15 29.96 -21.50 35.72
N LEU A 16 29.41 -22.62 36.17
CA LEU A 16 28.31 -23.34 35.51
C LEU A 16 27.02 -22.51 35.47
N PHE A 17 26.71 -21.79 36.57
CA PHE A 17 25.56 -20.90 36.63
C PHE A 17 25.69 -19.73 35.65
N ILE A 18 26.85 -19.09 35.59
CA ILE A 18 27.13 -18.01 34.62
C ILE A 18 27.04 -18.53 33.18
N LEU A 19 27.55 -19.74 32.91
CA LEU A 19 27.47 -20.35 31.59
C LEU A 19 26.02 -20.66 31.19
N SER A 20 25.18 -21.14 32.13
CA SER A 20 23.75 -21.38 31.87
C SER A 20 22.97 -20.10 31.58
N VAL A 21 23.26 -19.01 32.29
CA VAL A 21 22.62 -17.70 32.06
C VAL A 21 23.04 -17.12 30.70
N ALA A 22 24.31 -17.28 30.32
CA ALA A 22 24.80 -16.83 29.02
C ALA A 22 24.12 -17.58 27.85
N ILE A 23 23.87 -18.88 27.99
CA ILE A 23 23.20 -19.70 26.96
C ILE A 23 21.71 -19.35 26.85
N SER A 24 21.03 -19.07 27.96
CA SER A 24 19.62 -18.64 27.95
C SER A 24 19.40 -17.25 27.34
N CYS A 25 20.40 -16.38 27.31
CA CYS A 25 20.30 -15.08 26.64
C CYS A 25 20.47 -15.14 25.12
N THR A 26 20.88 -16.28 24.54
CA THR A 26 21.12 -16.42 23.10
C THR A 26 19.98 -17.04 22.30
N THR A 27 18.87 -17.42 22.94
CA THR A 27 17.76 -18.14 22.29
C THR A 27 16.57 -17.28 21.90
N ASP A 28 16.71 -15.95 21.85
CA ASP A 28 15.72 -15.11 21.18
C ASP A 28 16.03 -15.11 19.67
N GLN A 29 15.77 -16.25 19.02
CA GLN A 29 15.54 -16.23 17.58
C GLN A 29 14.26 -15.43 17.40
N SER A 30 14.39 -14.13 17.16
CA SER A 30 13.30 -13.34 16.60
C SER A 30 12.94 -14.05 15.30
N GLN A 31 11.89 -14.85 15.33
CA GLN A 31 11.31 -15.44 14.15
C GLN A 31 10.90 -14.23 13.31
N GLU A 32 11.70 -13.89 12.29
CA GLU A 32 11.45 -12.74 11.45
C GLU A 32 10.04 -12.94 10.91
N ALA A 33 9.10 -12.13 11.42
CA ALA A 33 7.70 -12.31 11.10
C ALA A 33 7.58 -12.27 9.58
N GLU A 34 7.12 -13.36 8.98
CA GLU A 34 7.03 -13.46 7.53
C GLU A 34 6.21 -12.28 7.01
N LYS A 35 6.80 -11.52 6.09
CA LYS A 35 6.15 -10.37 5.49
C LYS A 35 4.91 -10.86 4.72
N PRO A 36 3.71 -10.36 5.02
CA PRO A 36 2.51 -10.82 4.35
C PRO A 36 2.51 -10.35 2.89
N ASN A 37 1.92 -11.13 1.99
CA ASN A 37 1.60 -10.67 0.64
C ASN A 37 0.46 -9.64 0.70
N ILE A 38 0.63 -8.51 0.00
CA ILE A 38 -0.34 -7.43 -0.02
C ILE A 38 -0.99 -7.38 -1.41
N LEU A 39 -2.30 -7.59 -1.46
CA LEU A 39 -3.11 -7.42 -2.67
C LEU A 39 -4.07 -6.26 -2.46
N TYR A 40 -3.90 -5.17 -3.22
CA TYR A 40 -4.79 -4.02 -3.21
C TYR A 40 -5.65 -4.00 -4.46
N ILE A 41 -6.97 -4.10 -4.29
CA ILE A 41 -7.95 -4.11 -5.38
C ILE A 41 -8.72 -2.78 -5.34
N MET A 42 -8.55 -1.96 -6.37
CA MET A 42 -9.33 -0.74 -6.59
C MET A 42 -10.23 -0.93 -7.80
N ILE A 43 -11.55 -0.80 -7.61
CA ILE A 43 -12.56 -0.96 -8.65
C ILE A 43 -12.91 0.45 -9.18
N ASP A 44 -13.04 0.59 -10.50
CA ASP A 44 -13.42 1.85 -11.15
C ASP A 44 -14.95 1.96 -11.17
N ASP A 45 -15.48 3.12 -10.74
CA ASP A 45 -16.89 3.48 -10.77
C ASP A 45 -17.87 2.48 -10.13
N LEU A 46 -17.46 1.81 -9.03
CA LEU A 46 -18.34 0.96 -8.23
C LEU A 46 -19.12 1.77 -7.19
N GLY A 47 -20.45 1.74 -7.27
CA GLY A 47 -21.36 2.37 -6.33
C GLY A 47 -21.50 1.61 -5.02
N TRP A 48 -21.89 2.34 -3.96
CA TRP A 48 -22.08 1.79 -2.62
C TRP A 48 -23.13 0.67 -2.51
N MET A 49 -24.09 0.62 -3.43
CA MET A 49 -25.18 -0.37 -3.42
C MET A 49 -25.09 -1.34 -4.60
N ASP A 50 -23.93 -1.46 -5.26
CA ASP A 50 -23.79 -2.31 -6.45
C ASP A 50 -23.55 -3.78 -6.09
N LEU A 51 -23.02 -4.07 -4.90
CA LEU A 51 -22.65 -5.44 -4.54
C LEU A 51 -23.79 -6.17 -3.85
N ARG A 52 -23.88 -7.49 -4.08
CA ARG A 52 -24.95 -8.30 -3.52
C ARG A 52 -24.89 -8.39 -2.00
N TYR A 53 -23.70 -8.46 -1.41
CA TYR A 53 -23.57 -8.39 0.06
C TYR A 53 -24.09 -7.06 0.65
N GLN A 54 -24.16 -5.99 -0.14
CA GLN A 54 -24.73 -4.69 0.24
C GLN A 54 -26.24 -4.58 -0.04
N GLY A 55 -26.89 -5.68 -0.45
CA GLY A 55 -28.33 -5.75 -0.66
C GLY A 55 -28.78 -5.65 -2.13
N ASN A 56 -27.86 -5.55 -3.08
CA ASN A 56 -28.21 -5.57 -4.50
C ASN A 56 -28.70 -6.96 -4.94
N THR A 57 -29.93 -7.07 -5.45
CA THR A 57 -30.48 -8.36 -5.91
C THR A 57 -30.24 -8.64 -7.38
N ASP A 58 -29.84 -7.63 -8.16
CA ASP A 58 -29.73 -7.70 -9.61
C ASP A 58 -28.36 -8.24 -10.05
N TYR A 59 -27.32 -7.99 -9.25
CA TYR A 59 -25.96 -8.43 -9.54
C TYR A 59 -25.55 -9.71 -8.80
N TYR A 60 -24.75 -10.53 -9.47
CA TYR A 60 -24.18 -11.76 -8.91
C TYR A 60 -22.68 -11.61 -8.67
N THR A 61 -22.29 -11.42 -7.40
CA THR A 61 -20.92 -11.10 -6.98
C THR A 61 -20.31 -12.14 -6.02
N PRO A 62 -20.36 -13.46 -6.32
CA PRO A 62 -20.11 -14.53 -5.34
C PRO A 62 -18.71 -14.50 -4.71
N ASN A 63 -17.69 -14.07 -5.45
CA ASN A 63 -16.32 -13.97 -4.91
C ASN A 63 -16.16 -12.80 -3.94
N ILE A 64 -16.79 -11.65 -4.23
CA ILE A 64 -16.77 -10.49 -3.34
C ILE A 64 -17.64 -10.74 -2.12
N ASP A 65 -18.80 -11.37 -2.28
CA ASP A 65 -19.66 -11.79 -1.17
C ASP A 65 -18.94 -12.77 -0.24
N ARG A 66 -18.13 -13.69 -0.79
CA ARG A 66 -17.29 -14.60 0.00
C ARG A 66 -16.20 -13.83 0.75
N LEU A 67 -15.52 -12.88 0.09
CA LEU A 67 -14.52 -12.04 0.73
C LEU A 67 -15.11 -11.22 1.88
N ALA A 68 -16.28 -10.61 1.68
CA ALA A 68 -17.00 -9.85 2.69
C ALA A 68 -17.38 -10.72 3.91
N LYS A 69 -17.79 -11.97 3.69
CA LYS A 69 -18.10 -12.93 4.78
C LYS A 69 -16.90 -13.43 5.56
N GLN A 70 -15.72 -13.49 4.92
CA GLN A 70 -14.49 -14.03 5.51
C GLN A 70 -13.58 -12.95 6.09
N GLY A 71 -13.87 -11.67 5.83
CA GLY A 71 -13.02 -10.54 6.19
C GLY A 71 -13.74 -9.50 7.05
N MET A 72 -13.25 -8.27 6.93
CA MET A 72 -13.81 -7.09 7.58
C MET A 72 -14.54 -6.24 6.55
N ILE A 73 -15.71 -5.71 6.92
CA ILE A 73 -16.47 -4.75 6.12
C ILE A 73 -16.36 -3.39 6.78
N PHE A 74 -15.99 -2.37 6.00
CA PHE A 74 -16.10 -0.98 6.41
C PHE A 74 -17.43 -0.43 5.92
N THR A 75 -18.32 -0.06 6.85
CA THR A 75 -19.60 0.59 6.54
C THR A 75 -19.43 2.06 6.13
N ASP A 76 -18.31 2.66 6.53
CA ASP A 76 -18.01 4.07 6.35
C ASP A 76 -16.58 4.21 5.79
N ALA A 77 -16.45 3.96 4.49
CA ALA A 77 -15.18 4.09 3.74
C ALA A 77 -15.33 5.11 2.62
N TYR A 78 -14.52 6.17 2.67
CA TYR A 78 -14.66 7.32 1.78
C TYR A 78 -13.50 7.41 0.79
N ALA A 79 -13.83 7.66 -0.48
CA ALA A 79 -12.84 8.08 -1.46
C ALA A 79 -12.35 9.50 -1.16
N ALA A 80 -11.08 9.80 -1.48
CA ALA A 80 -10.50 11.11 -1.24
C ALA A 80 -11.11 12.22 -2.15
N ALA A 81 -11.74 11.82 -3.25
CA ALA A 81 -12.41 12.70 -4.21
C ALA A 81 -13.51 11.94 -4.98
N PRO A 82 -14.47 12.64 -5.60
CA PRO A 82 -15.58 12.00 -6.33
C PRO A 82 -15.19 11.50 -7.74
N VAL A 83 -13.91 11.59 -8.14
CA VAL A 83 -13.42 11.20 -9.46
C VAL A 83 -12.11 10.42 -9.38
N CYS A 84 -11.81 9.68 -10.44
CA CYS A 84 -10.75 8.66 -10.49
C CYS A 84 -9.33 9.17 -10.17
N SER A 85 -8.79 10.12 -10.95
CA SER A 85 -7.41 10.60 -10.82
C SER A 85 -7.02 11.07 -9.40
N PRO A 86 -7.74 12.00 -8.76
CA PRO A 86 -7.43 12.44 -7.39
C PRO A 86 -7.53 11.30 -6.37
N THR A 87 -8.50 10.38 -6.52
CA THR A 87 -8.65 9.22 -5.63
C THR A 87 -7.48 8.24 -5.78
N ARG A 88 -7.05 7.95 -7.01
CA ARG A 88 -5.89 7.11 -7.30
C ARG A 88 -4.60 7.73 -6.74
N ALA A 89 -4.41 9.03 -6.93
CA ALA A 89 -3.24 9.75 -6.43
C ALA A 89 -3.17 9.72 -4.89
N ALA A 90 -4.30 9.94 -4.23
CA ALA A 90 -4.41 9.86 -2.78
C ALA A 90 -4.18 8.43 -2.26
N ALA A 91 -4.74 7.41 -2.91
CA ALA A 91 -4.52 6.01 -2.54
C ALA A 91 -3.05 5.59 -2.66
N MET A 92 -2.34 6.07 -3.69
CA MET A 92 -0.93 5.77 -3.87
C MET A 92 -0.03 6.50 -2.87
N THR A 93 -0.33 7.75 -2.51
CA THR A 93 0.60 8.60 -1.73
C THR A 93 0.23 8.78 -0.26
N GLY A 94 -1.02 8.53 0.10
CA GLY A 94 -1.60 8.89 1.40
C GLY A 94 -1.78 10.40 1.60
N LEU A 95 -1.71 11.21 0.53
CA LEU A 95 -1.83 12.66 0.60
C LEU A 95 -3.18 13.13 0.02
N SER A 96 -3.68 14.27 0.53
CA SER A 96 -4.93 14.85 0.03
C SER A 96 -4.79 15.32 -1.43
N PRO A 97 -5.85 15.24 -2.24
CA PRO A 97 -5.90 15.76 -3.61
C PRO A 97 -5.37 17.20 -3.72
N ALA A 98 -5.73 18.06 -2.76
CA ALA A 98 -5.27 19.44 -2.71
C ALA A 98 -3.74 19.57 -2.54
N ARG A 99 -3.11 18.71 -1.74
CA ARG A 99 -1.64 18.71 -1.55
C ARG A 99 -0.89 18.23 -2.79
N LEU A 100 -1.51 17.33 -3.55
CA LEU A 100 -0.98 16.80 -4.81
C LEU A 100 -1.26 17.74 -5.99
N GLN A 101 -2.16 18.71 -5.82
CA GLN A 101 -2.72 19.53 -6.90
C GLN A 101 -3.34 18.68 -8.02
N ILE A 102 -3.81 17.47 -7.72
CA ILE A 102 -4.62 16.67 -8.65
C ILE A 102 -6.00 16.70 -8.03
N THR A 103 -6.87 17.60 -8.50
CA THR A 103 -8.16 17.90 -7.85
C THR A 103 -9.36 17.57 -8.72
N ASN A 104 -9.14 17.23 -9.98
CA ASN A 104 -10.17 16.81 -10.91
C ASN A 104 -9.67 15.64 -11.77
N HIS A 105 -10.58 15.05 -12.53
CA HIS A 105 -10.30 14.04 -13.54
C HIS A 105 -9.18 14.54 -14.49
N ILE A 106 -8.11 13.75 -14.62
CA ILE A 106 -7.08 14.00 -15.63
C ILE A 106 -7.67 13.60 -16.98
N PRO A 107 -7.79 14.52 -17.96
CA PRO A 107 -8.43 14.24 -19.24
C PRO A 107 -7.78 13.05 -19.93
N ASP A 108 -8.56 12.08 -20.40
CA ASP A 108 -8.11 11.07 -21.36
C ASP A 108 -8.17 11.61 -22.80
N ARG A 109 -8.97 12.66 -23.07
CA ARG A 109 -9.08 13.30 -24.37
C ARG A 109 -9.28 14.81 -24.25
N TRP A 110 -8.53 15.58 -25.03
CA TRP A 110 -8.60 17.05 -25.10
C TRP A 110 -10.00 17.58 -25.46
N GLN A 111 -10.81 16.79 -26.16
CA GLN A 111 -12.15 17.16 -26.61
C GLN A 111 -13.18 17.39 -25.50
N PHE A 112 -12.93 16.91 -24.27
CA PHE A 112 -13.83 17.15 -23.13
C PHE A 112 -13.62 18.53 -22.48
N TYR A 113 -12.66 19.31 -22.97
CA TYR A 113 -12.23 20.59 -22.40
C TYR A 113 -12.37 21.79 -23.36
N ASN A 114 -13.08 21.63 -24.48
CA ASN A 114 -13.49 22.80 -25.26
C ASN A 114 -14.41 23.67 -24.38
N ASP A 115 -13.88 24.79 -23.93
CA ASP A 115 -14.57 25.98 -23.41
C ASP A 115 -15.12 25.92 -21.97
N LYS A 116 -14.72 24.96 -21.14
CA LYS A 116 -15.07 25.00 -19.70
C LYS A 116 -13.93 25.57 -18.88
N GLU A 117 -14.10 26.81 -18.41
CA GLU A 117 -13.25 27.38 -17.36
C GLU A 117 -13.25 26.42 -16.17
N MET A 118 -12.16 25.68 -15.98
CA MET A 118 -11.92 25.04 -14.71
C MET A 118 -11.79 26.16 -13.66
N GLY A 119 -12.48 26.01 -12.53
CA GLY A 119 -12.44 27.00 -11.46
C GLY A 119 -11.00 27.36 -11.04
N PRO A 120 -10.79 28.43 -10.25
CA PRO A 120 -9.50 29.10 -10.08
C PRO A 120 -8.37 28.25 -9.47
N GLY A 121 -8.64 27.01 -9.05
CA GLY A 121 -7.66 26.10 -8.47
C GLY A 121 -6.76 25.47 -9.52
N ARG A 122 -5.45 25.68 -9.40
CA ARG A 122 -4.44 24.95 -10.18
C ARG A 122 -4.61 23.44 -9.98
N SER A 123 -4.84 22.72 -11.07
CA SER A 123 -4.71 21.25 -11.13
C SER A 123 -3.59 20.87 -12.08
N VAL A 124 -2.73 19.95 -11.67
CA VAL A 124 -1.74 19.28 -12.52
C VAL A 124 -2.35 18.01 -13.10
N ASN A 125 -1.77 17.53 -14.20
CA ASN A 125 -2.31 16.39 -14.94
C ASN A 125 -1.54 15.09 -14.70
N GLN A 126 -0.58 15.06 -13.78
CA GLN A 126 0.28 13.91 -13.54
C GLN A 126 0.74 13.86 -12.08
N LEU A 127 1.03 12.67 -11.58
CA LEU A 127 1.65 12.50 -10.27
C LEU A 127 3.13 12.84 -10.37
N ASP A 128 3.55 13.89 -9.66
CA ASP A 128 4.95 14.29 -9.59
C ASP A 128 5.80 13.19 -8.91
N PRO A 129 6.90 12.71 -9.53
CA PRO A 129 7.78 11.68 -8.98
C PRO A 129 8.38 12.01 -7.61
N LYS A 130 8.34 13.28 -7.17
CA LYS A 130 8.76 13.64 -5.81
C LYS A 130 7.86 13.04 -4.71
N TYR A 131 6.65 12.59 -5.04
CA TYR A 131 5.72 12.02 -4.06
C TYR A 131 5.88 10.49 -3.99
N ASN A 132 6.45 10.01 -2.90
CA ASN A 132 6.65 8.58 -2.68
C ASN A 132 5.32 7.81 -2.56
N THR A 133 5.12 6.83 -3.43
CA THR A 133 3.97 5.94 -3.43
C THR A 133 4.09 4.81 -2.40
N ILE A 134 2.97 4.13 -2.15
CA ILE A 134 2.92 2.90 -1.35
C ILE A 134 3.81 1.81 -1.97
N ALA A 135 3.92 1.73 -3.29
CA ALA A 135 4.76 0.76 -3.98
C ALA A 135 6.24 1.03 -3.74
N GLU A 136 6.70 2.28 -3.85
CA GLU A 136 8.09 2.66 -3.53
C GLU A 136 8.43 2.36 -2.07
N ARG A 137 7.49 2.64 -1.16
CA ARG A 137 7.65 2.34 0.26
C ARG A 137 7.76 0.83 0.51
N LEU A 138 6.91 0.02 -0.11
CA LEU A 138 6.96 -1.44 0.01
C LEU A 138 8.22 -2.02 -0.63
N LYS A 139 8.61 -1.54 -1.81
CA LYS A 139 9.83 -1.94 -2.50
C LYS A 139 11.08 -1.66 -1.65
N SER A 140 11.13 -0.51 -0.96
CA SER A 140 12.20 -0.21 0.00
C SER A 140 12.30 -1.20 1.18
N LYS A 141 11.24 -1.98 1.43
CA LYS A 141 11.18 -3.03 2.44
C LYS A 141 11.39 -4.44 1.88
N GLY A 142 11.80 -4.55 0.62
CA GLY A 142 12.13 -5.82 -0.04
C GLY A 142 10.92 -6.55 -0.63
N TYR A 143 9.79 -5.86 -0.84
CA TYR A 143 8.66 -6.42 -1.57
C TYR A 143 8.93 -6.39 -3.08
N ALA A 144 8.56 -7.47 -3.78
CA ALA A 144 8.30 -7.42 -5.20
C ALA A 144 6.95 -6.73 -5.45
N THR A 145 6.86 -5.91 -6.50
CA THR A 145 5.71 -5.03 -6.74
C THR A 145 5.19 -5.16 -8.16
N GLY A 146 3.87 -5.20 -8.32
CA GLY A 146 3.21 -5.26 -9.62
C GLY A 146 1.97 -4.39 -9.67
N PHE A 147 1.75 -3.74 -10.80
CA PHE A 147 0.57 -2.97 -11.11
C PHE A 147 -0.18 -3.61 -12.29
N ILE A 148 -1.51 -3.71 -12.18
CA ILE A 148 -2.36 -4.28 -13.23
C ILE A 148 -3.56 -3.37 -13.44
N GLY A 149 -3.75 -2.88 -14.67
CA GLY A 149 -4.94 -2.11 -15.07
C GLY A 149 -4.73 -0.59 -15.16
N LYS A 150 -5.72 0.19 -14.69
CA LYS A 150 -5.82 1.63 -14.97
C LYS A 150 -4.98 2.46 -13.99
N TRP A 151 -3.90 3.09 -14.48
CA TRP A 151 -3.08 3.99 -13.66
C TRP A 151 -3.67 5.40 -13.50
N HIS A 152 -3.91 6.09 -14.62
CA HIS A 152 -4.59 7.40 -14.68
C HIS A 152 -3.93 8.53 -13.88
N LEU A 153 -2.60 8.51 -13.79
CA LEU A 153 -1.77 9.53 -13.10
C LEU A 153 -0.63 10.05 -13.98
N SER A 154 -0.71 9.88 -15.30
CA SER A 154 0.42 10.10 -16.23
C SER A 154 0.29 11.29 -17.18
N GLY A 155 -0.73 12.12 -17.05
CA GLY A 155 -1.06 13.13 -18.08
C GLY A 155 -2.15 12.65 -19.03
N PRO A 156 -2.57 13.51 -19.96
CA PRO A 156 -3.59 13.18 -20.93
C PRO A 156 -3.11 12.14 -21.94
N ASP A 157 -4.01 11.19 -22.26
CA ASP A 157 -3.75 10.18 -23.28
C ASP A 157 -3.68 10.87 -24.66
N GLY A 158 -2.59 10.62 -25.40
CA GLY A 158 -2.44 11.15 -26.76
C GLY A 158 -1.01 11.44 -27.22
N ASN A 159 -0.06 11.58 -26.30
CA ASN A 159 1.37 11.64 -26.59
C ASN A 159 2.10 10.47 -25.91
N ALA A 160 3.35 10.22 -26.30
CA ALA A 160 4.22 9.32 -25.53
C ALA A 160 4.27 9.83 -24.08
N ILE A 161 3.70 9.07 -23.16
CA ILE A 161 3.73 9.37 -21.73
C ILE A 161 5.21 9.36 -21.30
N PRO A 162 5.73 10.47 -20.72
CA PRO A 162 7.08 10.49 -20.18
C PRO A 162 7.27 9.35 -19.18
N ALA A 163 8.37 8.63 -19.31
CA ALA A 163 8.61 7.41 -18.54
C ALA A 163 8.47 7.69 -17.03
N GLU A 164 8.91 8.86 -16.55
CA GLU A 164 8.86 9.23 -15.14
C GLU A 164 7.45 9.20 -14.52
N TYR A 165 6.39 9.30 -15.31
CA TYR A 165 5.01 9.26 -14.82
C TYR A 165 4.34 7.89 -14.94
N MET A 166 5.05 6.88 -15.46
CA MET A 166 4.55 5.51 -15.58
C MET A 166 4.62 4.77 -14.23
N PRO A 167 3.77 3.76 -13.99
CA PRO A 167 3.81 2.96 -12.76
C PRO A 167 5.21 2.41 -12.43
N THR A 168 5.99 2.05 -13.46
CA THR A 168 7.36 1.53 -13.30
C THR A 168 8.35 2.54 -12.71
N ASN A 169 8.07 3.84 -12.85
CA ASN A 169 8.83 4.92 -12.21
C ASN A 169 8.18 5.40 -10.90
N HIS A 170 7.11 4.75 -10.45
CA HIS A 170 6.43 4.96 -9.18
C HIS A 170 6.47 3.71 -8.30
N GLY A 171 7.56 2.93 -8.41
CA GLY A 171 7.88 1.84 -7.49
C GLY A 171 7.36 0.47 -7.87
N PHE A 172 6.68 0.30 -9.01
CA PHE A 172 6.24 -1.02 -9.48
C PHE A 172 7.30 -1.68 -10.37
N ASP A 173 7.64 -2.95 -10.12
CA ASP A 173 8.59 -3.71 -10.94
C ASP A 173 7.97 -4.14 -12.28
N ILE A 174 6.65 -4.38 -12.28
CA ILE A 174 5.89 -4.83 -13.44
C ILE A 174 4.63 -3.97 -13.58
N ASN A 175 4.29 -3.61 -14.82
CA ASN A 175 3.08 -2.88 -15.19
C ASN A 175 2.37 -3.65 -16.32
N ILE A 176 1.14 -4.10 -16.08
CA ILE A 176 0.34 -4.95 -16.98
C ILE A 176 -0.98 -4.27 -17.32
#